data_AF-A0A929IKY8-F1
#
_entry.id   AF-A0A929IKY8-F1
#
_cell.length_a   1.000
_cell.length_b   1.000
_cell.length_c   1.000
_cell.angle_alpha   90.00
_cell.angle_beta   90.00
_cell.angle_gamma   90.00
#
_symmetry.space_group_name_H-M   'P 1'
#
loop_
_entity.id
_entity.type
_entity.pdbx_description
1 polymer ?
#
loop_
_entity_poly.entity_id
_entity_poly.type
_entity_poly.pdbx_seq_one_letter_code
_entity_poly.pdbx_strand_id
1 'polypeptide(L)' 'MTRPTQKPNRPFFSSGPCAKRPGWSAAALSGAWSGRSHRAAGGKAKLAEVIDRSRAILGIPDDYRIAIVPGSDTGAVEMA' A
#
# COMPACT_ATOMS: atom_id res chain seq x y z
N MET A 1 -4.04 -0.74 40.12
CA MET A 1 -3.06 -0.54 39.01
C MET A 1 -2.59 0.90 39.03
N THR A 2 -1.28 1.14 39.03
CA THR A 2 -0.68 2.47 38.92
C THR A 2 -0.75 2.95 37.47
N ARG A 3 -1.20 4.19 37.25
CA ARG A 3 -1.29 4.78 35.89
C ARG A 3 0.13 4.96 35.32
N PRO A 4 0.41 4.55 34.08
CA PRO A 4 1.67 4.86 33.42
C PRO A 4 1.88 6.37 33.30
N THR A 5 3.06 6.85 33.66
CA THR A 5 3.45 8.27 33.50
C THR A 5 3.98 8.57 32.10
N GLN A 6 4.50 7.55 31.41
CA GLN A 6 4.98 7.66 30.04
C GLN A 6 3.83 7.41 29.06
N LYS A 7 3.62 8.36 28.15
CA LYS A 7 2.65 8.23 27.06
C LYS A 7 3.30 7.55 25.85
N PRO A 8 2.52 6.83 25.02
CA PRO A 8 3.00 6.35 23.73
C PRO A 8 3.42 7.51 22.83
N ASN A 9 4.55 7.37 22.13
CA ASN A 9 5.00 8.37 21.16
C ASN A 9 3.99 8.63 20.03
N ARG A 10 3.14 7.64 19.72
CA ARG A 10 2.05 7.73 18.75
C ARG A 10 0.80 7.03 19.25
N PRO A 11 -0.13 7.76 19.91
CA PRO A 11 -1.35 7.18 20.49
C PRO A 11 -2.48 7.01 19.44
N PHE A 12 -2.14 6.61 18.22
CA PHE A 12 -3.10 6.41 17.13
C PHE A 12 -3.39 4.92 16.94
N PHE A 13 -4.38 4.41 17.68
CA PHE A 13 -4.69 2.98 17.81
C PHE A 13 -5.84 2.50 16.94
N SER A 14 -6.17 3.22 15.86
CA SER A 14 -7.18 2.77 14.91
C SER A 14 -6.74 1.48 14.20
N SER A 15 -7.69 0.59 13.94
CA SER A 15 -7.46 -0.66 13.18
C SER A 15 -7.57 -0.49 11.66
N GLY A 16 -7.91 0.72 11.19
CA GLY A 16 -8.03 1.05 9.77
C GLY A 16 -8.90 2.30 9.54
N PRO A 17 -8.42 3.33 8.82
CA PRO A 17 -7.03 3.58 8.44
C PRO A 17 -6.09 3.69 9.66
N CYS A 18 -4.86 3.19 9.54
CA CYS A 18 -3.85 3.20 10.60
C CYS A 18 -2.78 4.28 10.38
N ALA A 19 -2.07 4.65 11.43
CA ALA A 19 -1.01 5.65 11.35
C ALA A 19 0.18 5.15 10.49
N LYS A 20 0.62 5.96 9.51
CA LYS A 20 1.73 5.64 8.56
C LYS A 20 3.05 5.36 9.29
N ARG A 21 3.99 4.59 8.74
CA ARG A 21 5.29 4.31 9.41
C ARG A 21 6.01 5.58 9.92
N PRO A 22 6.84 5.50 10.98
CA PRO A 22 7.69 6.62 11.41
C PRO A 22 8.53 7.19 10.26
N GLY A 23 8.71 8.52 10.23
CA GLY A 23 9.45 9.21 9.17
C GLY A 23 8.71 9.33 7.83
N TRP A 24 7.44 8.90 7.72
CA TRP A 24 6.66 9.09 6.51
C TRP A 24 6.38 10.58 6.24
N SER A 25 6.51 11.00 4.97
CA SER A 25 6.12 12.33 4.50
C SER A 25 5.53 12.25 3.09
N ALA A 26 4.78 13.29 2.70
CA ALA A 26 4.20 13.40 1.36
C ALA A 26 5.29 13.48 0.25
N ALA A 27 6.53 13.81 0.59
CA ALA A 27 7.64 13.82 -0.35
C ALA A 27 7.90 12.43 -0.99
N ALA A 28 7.48 11.34 -0.32
CA ALA A 28 7.51 10.00 -0.89
C ALA A 28 6.63 9.85 -2.15
N LEU A 29 5.72 10.78 -2.41
CA LEU A 29 4.82 10.81 -3.56
C LEU A 29 5.30 11.74 -4.67
N SER A 30 6.48 12.36 -4.56
CA SER A 30 7.00 13.31 -5.56
C SER A 30 7.13 12.71 -6.96
N GLY A 31 7.42 11.41 -7.05
CA GLY A 31 7.49 10.63 -8.30
C GLY A 31 6.19 9.90 -8.66
N ALA A 32 5.05 10.27 -8.06
CA ALA A 32 3.76 9.64 -8.34
C ALA A 32 3.28 9.91 -9.77
N TRP A 33 2.61 8.93 -10.37
CA TRP A 33 1.98 9.09 -11.69
C TRP A 33 0.59 9.72 -11.53
N SER A 34 0.54 11.02 -11.27
CA SER A 34 -0.69 11.80 -11.08
C SER A 34 -0.97 12.71 -12.28
N GLY A 35 -2.25 13.05 -12.50
CA GLY A 35 -2.67 14.00 -13.55
C GLY A 35 -2.39 13.56 -14.99
N ARG A 36 -2.10 12.27 -15.21
CA ARG A 36 -1.72 11.70 -16.51
C ARG A 36 -2.57 10.48 -16.80
N SER A 37 -2.65 10.09 -18.08
CA SER A 37 -3.38 8.88 -18.49
C SER A 37 -2.85 7.63 -17.78
N HIS A 38 -3.75 6.81 -17.25
CA HIS A 38 -3.42 5.50 -16.66
C HIS A 38 -2.95 4.50 -17.73
N ARG A 39 -3.25 4.73 -19.01
CA ARG A 39 -2.86 3.86 -20.13
C ARG A 39 -1.45 4.13 -20.64
N ALA A 40 -0.83 5.23 -20.21
CA ALA A 40 0.50 5.62 -20.62
C ALA A 40 1.56 4.62 -20.11
N ALA A 41 2.65 4.49 -20.85
CA ALA A 41 3.72 3.54 -20.54
C ALA A 41 4.29 3.71 -19.12
N GLY A 42 4.50 4.95 -18.67
CA GLY A 42 5.07 5.22 -17.34
C GLY A 42 4.17 4.76 -16.18
N GLY A 43 2.84 4.92 -16.30
CA GLY A 43 1.89 4.43 -15.30
C GLY A 43 1.84 2.90 -15.27
N LYS A 44 1.80 2.27 -16.45
CA LYS A 44 1.84 0.80 -16.59
C LYS A 44 3.13 0.20 -16.01
N ALA A 45 4.27 0.85 -16.24
CA ALA A 45 5.55 0.41 -15.69
C ALA A 45 5.57 0.42 -14.15
N LYS A 46 4.98 1.44 -13.52
CA LYS A 46 4.85 1.49 -12.05
C LYS A 46 3.93 0.39 -11.49
N LEU A 47 2.84 0.06 -12.21
CA LEU A 47 1.96 -1.04 -11.82
C LEU A 47 2.69 -2.40 -11.93
N ALA A 48 3.45 -2.60 -13.01
CA ALA A 48 4.29 -3.79 -13.17
C ALA A 48 5.33 -3.90 -12.05
N GLU A 49 6.03 -2.82 -11.71
CA GLU A 49 7.00 -2.78 -10.61
C GLU A 49 6.38 -3.23 -9.27
N VAL A 50 5.16 -2.77 -8.97
CA VAL A 50 4.46 -3.16 -7.73
C VAL A 50 4.10 -4.65 -7.75
N ILE A 51 3.66 -5.19 -8.89
CA ILE A 51 3.38 -6.62 -9.05
C ILE A 51 4.64 -7.45 -8.81
N ASP A 52 5.75 -7.09 -9.46
CA ASP A 52 7.03 -7.82 -9.35
C ASP A 52 7.57 -7.80 -7.92
N ARG A 53 7.51 -6.64 -7.26
CA ARG A 53 7.93 -6.49 -5.85
C ARG A 53 7.02 -7.29 -4.91
N SER A 54 5.72 -7.31 -5.17
CA SER A 54 4.77 -8.07 -4.34
C SER A 54 5.04 -9.57 -4.44
N ARG A 55 5.30 -10.08 -5.66
CA ARG A 55 5.73 -11.46 -5.89
C ARG A 55 6.99 -11.79 -5.11
N ALA A 56 8.03 -10.96 -5.22
CA ALA A 56 9.30 -11.19 -4.55
C ALA A 56 9.20 -11.15 -3.02
N ILE A 57 8.44 -10.20 -2.46
CA ILE A 57 8.28 -10.04 -1.00
C ILE A 57 7.49 -11.20 -0.39
N LEU A 58 6.45 -11.67 -1.09
CA LEU A 58 5.53 -12.69 -0.57
C LEU A 58 5.88 -14.11 -1.03
N GLY A 59 6.86 -14.28 -1.93
CA GLY A 59 7.23 -15.59 -2.49
C GLY A 59 6.11 -16.22 -3.32
N ILE A 60 5.37 -15.42 -4.10
CA ILE A 60 4.23 -15.91 -4.89
C ILE A 60 4.73 -16.80 -6.05
N PRO A 61 4.20 -18.03 -6.24
CA PRO A 61 4.61 -18.92 -7.32
C PRO A 61 4.40 -18.34 -8.72
N ASP A 62 5.33 -18.58 -9.65
CA ASP A 62 5.34 -17.94 -10.99
C ASP A 62 4.10 -18.22 -11.84
N ASP A 63 3.42 -19.34 -11.59
CA ASP A 63 2.18 -19.73 -12.25
C ASP A 63 0.93 -18.99 -11.72
N TYR A 64 1.05 -18.26 -10.61
CA TYR A 64 -0.04 -17.44 -10.07
C TYR A 64 -0.11 -16.07 -10.74
N ARG A 65 -1.33 -15.60 -10.99
CA ARG A 65 -1.59 -14.24 -11.50
C ARG A 65 -1.82 -13.27 -10.34
N ILE A 66 -1.30 -12.05 -10.46
CA ILE A 66 -1.49 -10.96 -9.49
C ILE A 66 -2.24 -9.82 -10.20
N ALA A 67 -3.34 -9.37 -9.61
CA ALA A 67 -4.14 -8.26 -10.11
C ALA A 67 -4.13 -7.10 -9.11
N ILE A 68 -4.05 -5.86 -9.63
CA ILE A 68 -4.30 -4.64 -8.87
C ILE A 68 -5.67 -4.13 -9.31
N VAL A 69 -6.63 -4.12 -8.38
CA VAL A 69 -8.04 -3.79 -8.64
C VAL A 69 -8.52 -2.65 -7.75
N PRO A 70 -9.52 -1.85 -8.20
CA PRO A 70 -10.16 -0.85 -7.35
C PRO A 70 -11.05 -1.51 -6.29
N GLY A 71 -11.45 -0.76 -5.26
CA GLY A 71 -12.42 -1.22 -4.25
C GLY A 71 -11.81 -1.79 -2.97
N SER A 72 -10.48 -1.70 -2.78
CA SER A 72 -9.78 -2.23 -1.59
C SER A 72 -10.00 -3.74 -1.44
N ASP A 73 -9.73 -4.28 -0.25
CA ASP A 73 -9.92 -5.70 0.07
C ASP A 73 -11.35 -6.17 -0.19
N THR A 74 -12.37 -5.34 0.08
CA THR A 74 -13.77 -5.68 -0.25
C THR A 74 -13.95 -5.90 -1.75
N GLY A 75 -13.50 -4.97 -2.59
CA GLY A 75 -13.61 -5.14 -4.04
C GLY A 75 -12.83 -6.33 -4.60
N ALA A 76 -11.69 -6.66 -3.97
CA ALA A 76 -10.92 -7.85 -4.34
C ALA A 76 -11.65 -9.15 -3.97
N VAL A 77 -12.25 -9.23 -2.78
CA VAL A 77 -13.01 -10.39 -2.31
C VAL A 77 -14.29 -10.60 -3.12
N GLU A 78 -15.03 -9.54 -3.42
CA GLU A 78 -16.28 -9.62 -4.20
C GLU A 78 -16.07 -10.01 -5.67
N MET A 79 -14.83 -9.91 -6.19
CA MET A 79 -14.49 -10.33 -7.56
C MET A 79 -14.17 -11.83 -7.67
N ALA A 80 -13.83 -12.47 -6.54
CA ALA A 80 -13.40 -13.87 -6.48
C ALA A 80 -14.59 -14.85 -6.47
#